data_AF-A0A3M8SQ79-F1
#
_entry.id   AF-A0A3M8SQ79-F1
#
_cell.length_a   1.000
_cell.length_b   1.000
_cell.length_c   1.000
_cell.angle_alpha   90.00
_cell.angle_beta   90.00
_cell.angle_gamma   90.00
#
_symmetry.space_group_name_H-M   'P 1'
#
loop_
_entity.id
_entity.type
_entity.pdbx_description
1 polymer ?
#
loop_
_entity_poly.entity_id
_entity_poly.type
_entity_poly.pdbx_seq_one_letter_code
_entity_poly.pdbx_strand_id
1 'polypeptide(L)'
;MSLDPALRTRIETLLQSNRVVLFMKGEPAAPQCGFSAKAVGALAGLGIDYAHVDVLSDPEIREGIKVYGEWPTIPQLYIGGDLVGGSDIIEQMANSGELHTALGLPAPDRTPPAITVSDAAAQMLRDAVANAGDGYAVQVEVDARHNTKLQLAPVDATAIAVETQGLRLQFDLPAARRAQGVSIDWVDDERGRGLVIDNPNAPPKVQPLSPAEANERVVAGSLTLVDVRPSEERQIASVNLPFSTLDGEALAHLEALPKDTALAFLCHHGGRSARAAEHFRGLGFSRVFNVEGGIDAWSRDVDAHVPQY
;
A
#
# COMPACT_ATOMS: atom_id res chain seq x y z
N MET A 1 -10.23 38.23 -9.87
CA MET A 1 -11.69 38.34 -9.99
C MET A 1 -12.25 38.33 -8.57
N SER A 2 -13.20 39.19 -8.24
CA SER A 2 -13.85 39.18 -6.92
C SER A 2 -14.76 37.94 -6.79
N LEU A 3 -14.73 37.28 -5.64
CA LEU A 3 -15.61 36.16 -5.33
C LEU A 3 -17.06 36.64 -5.19
N ASP A 4 -18.00 35.96 -5.84
CA ASP A 4 -19.43 36.25 -5.71
C ASP A 4 -19.89 36.14 -4.23
N PRO A 5 -20.66 37.11 -3.69
CA PRO A 5 -21.07 37.10 -2.28
C PRO A 5 -21.90 35.87 -1.85
N ALA A 6 -22.75 35.33 -2.74
CA ALA A 6 -23.54 34.14 -2.41
C ALA A 6 -22.64 32.91 -2.35
N LEU A 7 -21.71 32.77 -3.30
CA LEU A 7 -20.70 31.71 -3.30
C LEU A 7 -19.78 31.79 -2.07
N ARG A 8 -19.34 32.99 -1.68
CA ARG A 8 -18.58 33.22 -0.44
C ARG A 8 -19.33 32.68 0.78
N THR A 9 -20.59 33.08 0.92
CA THR A 9 -21.45 32.65 2.04
C THR A 9 -21.60 31.13 2.08
N ARG A 10 -21.72 30.49 0.91
CA ARG A 10 -21.81 29.03 0.78
C ARG A 10 -20.53 28.34 1.26
N ILE A 11 -19.35 28.84 0.86
CA ILE A 11 -18.05 28.32 1.31
C ILE A 11 -17.91 28.49 2.84
N GLU A 12 -18.17 29.69 3.35
CA GLU A 12 -18.09 29.98 4.79
C GLU A 12 -19.02 29.08 5.61
N THR A 13 -20.24 28.83 5.13
CA THR A 13 -21.19 27.93 5.78
C THR A 13 -20.66 26.50 5.85
N LEU A 14 -20.06 25.99 4.76
CA LEU A 14 -19.47 24.66 4.73
C LEU A 14 -18.32 24.53 5.75
N LEU A 15 -17.46 25.55 5.80
CA LEU A 15 -16.31 25.62 6.72
C LEU A 15 -16.71 25.79 8.18
N GLN A 16 -17.78 26.51 8.47
CA GLN A 16 -18.30 26.68 9.84
C GLN A 16 -19.04 25.45 10.34
N SER A 17 -19.70 24.71 9.44
CA SER A 17 -20.45 23.49 9.79
C SER A 17 -19.55 22.29 10.05
N ASN A 18 -18.29 22.34 9.60
CA ASN A 18 -17.37 21.21 9.65
C ASN A 18 -15.98 21.69 10.09
N ARG A 19 -15.47 21.14 11.19
CA ARG A 19 -14.14 21.53 11.70
C ARG A 19 -13.01 21.25 10.69
N VAL A 20 -13.11 20.18 9.92
CA VAL A 20 -12.09 19.78 8.93
C VAL A 20 -12.77 19.59 7.58
N VAL A 21 -12.32 20.32 6.57
CA VAL A 21 -12.90 20.27 5.21
C VAL A 21 -11.80 20.13 4.18
N LEU A 22 -11.90 19.11 3.32
CA LEU A 22 -11.01 18.91 2.18
C LEU A 22 -11.73 19.21 0.86
N PHE A 23 -11.31 20.25 0.17
CA PHE A 23 -11.70 20.49 -1.22
C PHE A 23 -10.79 19.68 -2.12
N MET A 24 -11.34 18.76 -2.90
CA MET A 24 -10.57 17.79 -3.70
C MET A 24 -11.24 17.49 -5.04
N LYS A 25 -10.50 16.80 -5.92
CA LYS A 25 -11.01 16.31 -7.20
C LYS A 25 -11.42 14.85 -7.06
N GLY A 26 -12.71 14.56 -7.18
CA GLY A 26 -13.31 13.28 -6.85
C GLY A 26 -13.63 13.14 -5.36
N GLU A 27 -13.86 11.90 -4.92
CA GLU A 27 -14.21 11.56 -3.54
C GLU A 27 -13.04 10.89 -2.81
N PRO A 28 -13.00 10.88 -1.46
CA PRO A 28 -11.95 10.19 -0.71
C PRO A 28 -11.77 8.71 -1.09
N ALA A 29 -12.87 7.99 -1.36
CA ALA A 29 -12.84 6.60 -1.78
C ALA A 29 -12.43 6.41 -3.25
N ALA A 30 -12.60 7.43 -4.09
CA ALA A 30 -12.33 7.40 -5.52
C ALA A 30 -11.75 8.75 -6.00
N PRO A 31 -10.51 9.10 -5.60
CA PRO A 31 -9.90 10.37 -5.99
C PRO A 31 -9.58 10.38 -7.48
N GLN A 32 -9.88 11.49 -8.15
CA GLN A 32 -9.70 11.66 -9.61
C GLN A 32 -8.44 12.48 -9.96
N CYS A 33 -7.56 12.72 -8.98
CA CYS A 33 -6.30 13.44 -9.16
C CYS A 33 -5.26 12.92 -8.17
N GLY A 34 -4.01 12.71 -8.63
CA GLY A 34 -2.92 12.21 -7.78
C GLY A 34 -2.67 13.08 -6.53
N PHE A 35 -2.71 14.41 -6.65
CA PHE A 35 -2.58 15.31 -5.49
C PHE A 35 -3.74 15.19 -4.51
N SER A 36 -4.96 14.95 -5.00
CA SER A 36 -6.11 14.69 -4.13
C SER A 36 -5.99 13.34 -3.42
N ALA A 37 -5.51 12.29 -4.12
CA ALA A 37 -5.25 10.99 -3.53
C ALA A 37 -4.19 11.07 -2.42
N LYS A 38 -3.11 11.84 -2.66
CA LYS A 38 -2.06 12.14 -1.68
C LYS A 38 -2.59 12.79 -0.41
N ALA A 39 -3.34 13.90 -0.54
CA ALA A 39 -3.95 14.58 0.61
C ALA A 39 -4.90 13.66 1.41
N VAL A 40 -5.73 12.87 0.72
CA VAL A 40 -6.60 11.87 1.36
C VAL A 40 -5.78 10.83 2.12
N GLY A 41 -4.71 10.32 1.52
CA GLY A 41 -3.82 9.34 2.16
C GLY A 41 -3.18 9.87 3.44
N ALA A 42 -2.73 11.12 3.43
CA ALA A 42 -2.17 11.78 4.60
C ALA A 42 -3.21 11.90 5.74
N LEU A 43 -4.46 12.27 5.44
CA LEU A 43 -5.54 12.37 6.41
C LEU A 43 -6.02 11.01 6.93
N ALA A 44 -6.09 10.00 6.05
CA ALA A 44 -6.50 8.64 6.42
C ALA A 44 -5.59 8.04 7.50
N GLY A 45 -4.29 8.35 7.46
CA GLY A 45 -3.32 7.92 8.48
C GLY A 45 -3.55 8.47 9.89
N LEU A 46 -4.40 9.49 10.02
CA LEU A 46 -4.72 10.15 11.30
C LEU A 46 -5.96 9.56 11.98
N GLY A 47 -6.79 8.81 11.26
CA GLY A 47 -8.03 8.24 11.78
C GLY A 47 -9.08 9.28 12.20
N ILE A 48 -9.14 10.42 11.50
CA ILE A 48 -10.11 11.50 11.77
C ILE A 48 -11.26 11.49 10.77
N ASP A 49 -12.42 11.96 11.23
CA ASP A 49 -13.52 12.34 10.35
C ASP A 49 -13.28 13.74 9.78
N TYR A 50 -13.57 13.91 8.49
CA TYR A 50 -13.54 15.20 7.81
C TYR A 50 -14.62 15.26 6.73
N ALA A 51 -15.14 16.47 6.49
CA ALA A 51 -16.01 16.71 5.35
C ALA A 51 -15.16 16.88 4.09
N HIS A 52 -15.70 16.50 2.94
CA HIS A 52 -15.04 16.73 1.66
C HIS A 52 -15.99 17.40 0.67
N VAL A 53 -15.42 18.09 -0.31
CA VAL A 53 -16.16 18.70 -1.42
C VAL A 53 -15.47 18.30 -2.73
N ASP A 54 -16.18 17.56 -3.57
CA ASP A 54 -15.73 17.27 -4.94
C ASP A 54 -15.94 18.48 -5.83
N VAL A 55 -14.85 19.20 -6.11
CA VAL A 55 -14.87 20.39 -6.96
C VAL A 55 -15.09 20.08 -8.45
N LEU A 56 -15.00 18.81 -8.86
CA LEU A 56 -15.32 18.44 -10.24
C LEU A 56 -16.83 18.45 -10.49
N SER A 57 -17.62 18.17 -9.45
CA SER A 57 -19.08 18.23 -9.49
C SER A 57 -19.63 19.67 -9.47
N ASP A 58 -18.83 20.63 -9.00
CA ASP A 58 -19.22 22.03 -8.82
C ASP A 58 -18.15 23.02 -9.34
N PRO A 59 -18.29 23.48 -10.61
CA PRO A 59 -17.35 24.42 -11.21
C PRO A 59 -17.26 25.77 -10.51
N GLU A 60 -18.34 26.23 -9.87
CA GLU A 60 -18.35 27.51 -9.14
C GLU A 60 -17.48 27.40 -7.89
N ILE A 61 -17.68 26.34 -7.09
CA ILE A 61 -16.82 26.07 -5.92
C ILE A 61 -15.37 25.86 -6.35
N ARG A 62 -15.12 25.18 -7.47
CA ARG A 62 -13.76 24.92 -7.97
C ARG A 62 -12.95 26.18 -8.20
N GLU A 63 -13.53 27.18 -8.85
CA GLU A 63 -12.84 28.45 -9.07
C GLU A 63 -12.96 29.38 -7.85
N GLY A 64 -14.09 29.33 -7.15
CA GLY A 64 -14.37 30.13 -5.97
C GLY A 64 -13.43 29.85 -4.81
N ILE A 65 -13.14 28.58 -4.51
CA ILE A 65 -12.28 28.21 -3.38
C ILE A 65 -10.84 28.70 -3.55
N LYS A 66 -10.35 28.75 -4.79
CA LYS A 66 -9.01 29.30 -5.09
C LYS A 66 -8.92 30.78 -4.78
N VAL A 67 -9.97 31.53 -5.09
CA VAL A 67 -10.06 32.96 -4.78
C VAL A 67 -10.29 33.18 -3.28
N TYR A 68 -11.14 32.36 -2.65
CA TYR A 68 -11.44 32.45 -1.22
C TYR A 68 -10.21 32.22 -0.34
N GLY A 69 -9.46 31.14 -0.60
CA GLY A 69 -8.25 30.81 0.15
C GLY A 69 -6.98 31.53 -0.31
N GLU A 70 -7.08 32.41 -1.33
CA GLU A 70 -5.93 33.01 -1.99
C GLU A 70 -4.88 31.97 -2.43
N TRP A 71 -5.35 30.79 -2.84
CA TRP A 71 -4.53 29.61 -3.12
C TRP A 71 -4.85 29.01 -4.50
N PRO A 72 -3.89 28.89 -5.42
CA PRO A 72 -4.18 28.63 -6.83
C PRO A 72 -4.53 27.18 -7.17
N THR A 73 -4.19 26.22 -6.30
CA THR A 73 -4.26 24.78 -6.61
C THR A 73 -5.26 24.03 -5.75
N ILE A 74 -5.58 22.80 -6.16
CA ILE A 74 -6.48 21.86 -5.47
C ILE A 74 -5.74 20.52 -5.43
N PRO A 75 -5.74 19.79 -4.30
CA PRO A 75 -6.61 19.93 -3.12
C PRO A 75 -6.27 21.11 -2.20
N GLN A 76 -7.23 21.50 -1.35
CA GLN A 76 -7.07 22.47 -0.26
C GLN A 76 -7.70 21.93 1.02
N LEU A 77 -6.93 21.88 2.11
CA LEU A 77 -7.41 21.49 3.43
C LEU A 77 -7.67 22.73 4.28
N TYR A 78 -8.83 22.75 4.94
CA TYR A 78 -9.19 23.75 5.92
C TYR A 78 -9.42 23.10 7.28
N ILE A 79 -8.93 23.73 8.35
CA ILE A 79 -9.15 23.33 9.74
C ILE A 79 -9.64 24.55 10.53
N GLY A 80 -10.81 24.43 11.17
CA GLY A 80 -11.42 25.54 11.92
C GLY A 80 -11.81 26.74 11.07
N GLY A 81 -11.95 26.56 9.75
CA GLY A 81 -12.21 27.64 8.79
C GLY A 81 -10.97 28.29 8.18
N ASP A 82 -9.78 27.99 8.71
CA ASP A 82 -8.51 28.51 8.21
C ASP A 82 -7.88 27.56 7.19
N LEU A 83 -7.29 28.11 6.13
CA LEU A 83 -6.57 27.34 5.13
C LEU A 83 -5.27 26.77 5.73
N VAL A 84 -5.12 25.45 5.67
CA VAL A 84 -3.88 24.75 6.03
C VAL A 84 -2.92 24.73 4.84
N GLY A 85 -3.43 24.39 3.66
CA GLY A 85 -2.63 24.37 2.43
C GLY A 85 -3.06 23.27 1.44
N GLY A 86 -2.21 23.06 0.43
CA GLY A 86 -2.36 22.01 -0.57
C GLY A 86 -1.74 20.67 -0.18
N SER A 87 -1.80 19.70 -1.09
CA SER A 87 -1.35 18.31 -0.87
C SER A 87 0.03 18.19 -0.22
N ASP A 88 1.05 18.88 -0.75
CA ASP A 88 2.43 18.71 -0.27
C ASP A 88 2.62 19.26 1.15
N ILE A 89 1.93 20.37 1.49
CA ILE A 89 1.93 20.93 2.85
C ILE A 89 1.23 19.98 3.81
N ILE A 90 0.10 19.40 3.40
CA ILE A 90 -0.63 18.44 4.22
C ILE A 90 0.25 17.23 4.53
N GLU A 91 0.95 16.66 3.53
CA GLU A 91 1.90 15.56 3.73
C GLU A 91 3.05 15.96 4.66
N GLN A 92 3.66 17.13 4.44
CA GLN A 92 4.74 17.64 5.29
C GLN A 92 4.31 17.79 6.75
N MET A 93 3.16 18.43 6.99
CA MET A 93 2.65 18.65 8.34
C MET A 93 2.22 17.34 9.01
N ALA A 94 1.68 16.38 8.26
CA ALA A 94 1.39 15.04 8.76
C ALA A 94 2.67 14.34 9.20
N ASN A 95 3.71 14.41 8.37
CA ASN A 95 5.00 13.82 8.64
C ASN A 95 5.72 14.49 9.80
N SER A 96 5.70 15.82 9.94
CA SER A 96 6.39 16.53 11.04
C SER A 96 5.64 16.43 12.38
N GLY A 97 4.34 16.13 12.35
CA GLY A 97 3.45 16.13 13.52
C GLY A 97 2.75 17.48 13.76
N GLU A 98 3.01 18.49 12.94
CA GLU A 98 2.28 19.76 12.98
C GLU A 98 0.79 19.58 12.71
N LEU A 99 0.42 18.68 11.80
CA LEU A 99 -0.98 18.41 11.50
C LEU A 99 -1.69 17.74 12.68
N HIS A 100 -1.00 16.86 13.42
CA HIS A 100 -1.52 16.30 14.67
C HIS A 100 -1.83 17.42 15.67
N THR A 101 -0.91 18.38 15.81
CA THR A 101 -1.08 19.53 16.70
C THR A 101 -2.28 20.39 16.27
N ALA A 102 -2.39 20.72 14.99
CA ALA A 102 -3.50 21.51 14.44
C ALA A 102 -4.87 20.83 14.66
N LEU A 103 -4.90 19.50 14.64
CA LEU A 103 -6.10 18.70 14.87
C LEU A 103 -6.36 18.40 16.35
N GLY A 104 -5.43 18.72 17.25
CA GLY A 104 -5.51 18.37 18.67
C GLY A 104 -5.37 16.87 18.94
N LEU A 105 -4.63 16.17 18.08
CA LEU A 105 -4.29 14.76 18.22
C LEU A 105 -2.99 14.59 19.03
N PRO A 106 -2.79 13.44 19.68
CA PRO A 106 -1.48 13.09 20.25
C PRO A 106 -0.40 13.18 19.18
N ALA A 107 0.79 13.64 19.58
CA ALA A 107 1.95 13.64 18.69
C ALA A 107 2.21 12.22 18.16
N PRO A 108 2.56 12.07 16.87
CA PRO A 108 2.82 10.76 16.32
C PRO A 108 4.06 10.13 16.98
N ASP A 109 4.06 8.81 17.12
CA ASP A 109 5.28 8.09 17.48
C ASP A 109 6.31 8.22 16.35
N ARG A 110 7.44 8.84 16.67
CA ARG A 110 8.57 9.11 15.77
C ARG A 110 9.82 8.31 16.14
N THR A 111 9.66 7.26 16.95
CA THR A 111 10.76 6.40 17.36
C THR A 111 11.44 5.81 16.11
N PRO A 112 12.76 5.96 15.96
CA PRO A 112 13.47 5.35 14.84
C PRO A 112 13.31 3.83 14.82
N PRO A 113 13.07 3.21 13.65
CA PRO A 113 12.92 1.78 13.55
C PRO A 113 14.24 1.05 13.82
N ALA A 114 14.16 -0.18 14.32
CA ALA A 114 15.32 -1.06 14.36
C ALA A 114 15.64 -1.55 12.94
N ILE A 115 16.83 -1.26 12.42
CA ILE A 115 17.27 -1.65 11.07
C ILE A 115 18.61 -2.38 11.18
N THR A 116 18.75 -3.47 10.43
CA THR A 116 20.03 -4.17 10.27
C THR A 116 20.59 -3.88 8.88
N VAL A 117 21.86 -3.49 8.80
CA VAL A 117 22.57 -3.30 7.54
C VAL A 117 23.82 -4.15 7.60
N SER A 118 24.08 -5.01 6.60
CA SER A 118 25.34 -5.75 6.56
C SER A 118 26.52 -4.84 6.25
N ASP A 119 27.74 -5.23 6.63
CA ASP A 119 28.94 -4.41 6.38
C ASP A 119 29.14 -4.13 4.88
N ALA A 120 28.84 -5.12 4.04
CA ALA A 120 28.93 -5.01 2.58
C ALA A 120 27.90 -4.01 2.02
N ALA A 121 26.65 -4.10 2.46
CA ALA A 121 25.62 -3.14 2.08
C ALA A 121 25.93 -1.73 2.59
N ALA A 122 26.43 -1.61 3.82
CA ALA A 122 26.78 -0.33 4.40
C ALA A 122 27.93 0.33 3.63
N GLN A 123 28.96 -0.43 3.23
CA GLN A 123 30.03 0.09 2.41
C GLN A 123 29.52 0.61 1.06
N MET A 124 28.70 -0.16 0.36
CA MET A 124 28.11 0.23 -0.92
C MET A 124 27.28 1.52 -0.79
N LEU A 125 26.40 1.59 0.22
CA LEU A 125 25.57 2.77 0.46
C LEU A 125 26.41 4.00 0.82
N ARG A 126 27.51 3.83 1.57
CA ARG A 126 28.42 4.94 1.91
C ARG A 126 29.08 5.48 0.66
N ASP A 127 29.57 4.60 -0.21
CA ASP A 127 30.18 5.00 -1.47
C ASP A 127 29.16 5.74 -2.36
N ALA A 128 27.91 5.29 -2.39
CA ALA A 128 26.83 5.98 -3.11
C ALA A 128 26.55 7.39 -2.56
N VAL A 129 26.45 7.53 -1.23
CA VAL A 129 26.25 8.84 -0.58
C VAL A 129 27.43 9.76 -0.83
N ALA A 130 28.67 9.27 -0.66
CA ALA A 130 29.89 10.05 -0.89
C ALA A 130 29.99 10.56 -2.33
N ASN A 131 29.55 9.75 -3.31
CA ASN A 131 29.50 10.14 -4.72
C ASN A 131 28.41 11.18 -5.03
N ALA A 132 27.31 11.21 -4.29
CA ALA A 132 26.26 12.22 -4.44
C ALA A 132 26.66 13.59 -3.86
N GLY A 133 27.60 13.59 -2.90
CA GLY A 133 28.16 14.77 -2.27
C GLY A 133 27.63 15.02 -0.86
N ASP A 134 28.20 16.05 -0.22
CA ASP A 134 27.85 16.41 1.16
C ASP A 134 26.37 16.80 1.28
N GLY A 135 25.74 16.41 2.40
CA GLY A 135 24.34 16.72 2.69
C GLY A 135 23.33 15.77 2.06
N TYR A 136 23.76 14.61 1.53
CA TYR A 136 22.88 13.51 1.14
C TYR A 136 22.80 12.43 2.21
N ALA A 137 21.65 11.75 2.25
CA ALA A 137 21.36 10.60 3.09
C ALA A 137 20.65 9.52 2.25
N VAL A 138 20.52 8.32 2.82
CA VAL A 138 19.74 7.25 2.20
C VAL A 138 18.28 7.40 2.65
N GLN A 139 17.40 7.81 1.74
CA GLN A 139 15.97 7.77 1.94
C GLN A 139 15.48 6.33 1.82
N VAL A 140 14.83 5.83 2.87
CA VAL A 140 14.16 4.54 2.89
C VAL A 140 12.66 4.77 2.74
N GLU A 141 12.10 4.31 1.64
CA GLU A 141 10.66 4.33 1.37
C GLU A 141 10.09 2.93 1.62
N VAL A 142 8.98 2.85 2.38
CA VAL A 142 8.25 1.60 2.56
C VAL A 142 6.77 1.84 2.24
N ASP A 143 6.31 1.26 1.14
CA ASP A 143 4.93 1.44 0.67
C ASP A 143 3.91 0.65 1.51
N ALA A 144 2.62 0.82 1.21
CA ALA A 144 1.55 0.12 1.92
C ALA A 144 1.58 -1.41 1.77
N ARG A 145 2.29 -1.93 0.77
CA ARG A 145 2.51 -3.37 0.53
C ARG A 145 3.84 -3.85 1.12
N HIS A 146 4.51 -3.03 1.92
CA HIS A 146 5.82 -3.29 2.53
C HIS A 146 6.96 -3.45 1.53
N ASN A 147 6.78 -3.03 0.28
CA ASN A 147 7.89 -2.93 -0.66
C ASN A 147 8.82 -1.83 -0.18
N THR A 148 10.10 -2.17 -0.04
CA THR A 148 11.12 -1.25 0.44
C THR A 148 11.98 -0.79 -0.72
N LYS A 149 12.15 0.52 -0.88
CA LYS A 149 13.01 1.13 -1.88
C LYS A 149 14.00 2.07 -1.20
N LEU A 150 15.25 2.03 -1.67
CA LEU A 150 16.30 2.93 -1.23
C LEU A 150 16.62 3.91 -2.35
N GLN A 151 16.80 5.19 -1.99
CA GLN A 151 17.25 6.22 -2.91
C GLN A 151 18.08 7.26 -2.15
N LEU A 152 18.92 8.00 -2.86
CA LEU A 152 19.65 9.12 -2.26
C LEU A 152 18.75 10.35 -2.28
N ALA A 153 18.69 11.06 -1.15
CA ALA A 153 17.96 12.30 -1.02
C ALA A 153 18.76 13.29 -0.15
N PRO A 154 18.52 14.60 -0.28
CA PRO A 154 19.06 15.57 0.67
C PRO A 154 18.66 15.23 2.10
N VAL A 155 19.55 15.52 3.05
CA VAL A 155 19.30 15.36 4.48
C VAL A 155 18.08 16.18 4.88
N ASP A 156 17.08 15.50 5.41
CA ASP A 156 15.91 16.12 6.02
C ASP A 156 16.06 16.14 7.55
N ALA A 157 16.06 17.34 8.12
CA ALA A 157 16.15 17.55 9.57
C ALA A 157 14.86 17.13 10.31
N THR A 158 13.74 17.08 9.59
CA THR A 158 12.43 16.69 10.09
C THR A 158 12.11 15.22 9.85
N ALA A 159 12.97 14.47 9.16
CA ALA A 159 12.80 13.04 8.96
C ALA A 159 13.12 12.24 10.24
N ILE A 160 12.53 11.05 10.36
CA ILE A 160 12.98 10.07 11.34
C ILE A 160 14.28 9.48 10.80
N ALA A 161 15.32 9.40 11.63
CA ALA A 161 16.63 8.98 11.18
C ALA A 161 17.23 7.88 12.06
N VAL A 162 17.91 6.93 11.42
CA VAL A 162 18.75 5.90 12.03
C VAL A 162 20.18 6.14 11.57
N GLU A 163 21.07 6.40 12.51
CA GLU A 163 22.50 6.52 12.26
C GLU A 163 23.16 5.16 12.51
N THR A 164 23.73 4.55 11.49
CA THR A 164 24.37 3.23 11.60
C THR A 164 25.56 3.12 10.66
N GLN A 165 26.69 2.61 11.16
CA GLN A 165 27.90 2.39 10.35
C GLN A 165 28.33 3.60 9.49
N GLY A 166 28.18 4.82 10.00
CA GLY A 166 28.50 6.05 9.26
C GLY A 166 27.51 6.41 8.15
N LEU A 167 26.33 5.81 8.14
CA LEU A 167 25.20 6.13 7.26
C LEU A 167 24.07 6.76 8.05
N ARG A 168 23.46 7.77 7.45
CA ARG A 168 22.14 8.27 7.84
C ARG A 168 21.09 7.62 6.96
N LEU A 169 20.28 6.75 7.54
CA LEU A 169 19.05 6.26 6.93
C LEU A 169 17.90 7.15 7.40
N GLN A 170 17.14 7.73 6.49
CA GLN A 170 16.03 8.62 6.83
C GLN A 170 14.70 8.11 6.27
N PHE A 171 13.62 8.39 7.00
CA PHE A 171 12.29 7.84 6.80
C PHE A 171 11.25 8.96 6.98
N ASP A 172 10.19 8.90 6.17
CA ASP A 172 8.96 9.58 6.55
C ASP A 172 8.25 8.80 7.69
N LEU A 173 7.20 9.38 8.25
CA LEU A 173 6.49 8.80 9.38
C LEU A 173 5.86 7.43 9.04
N PRO A 174 5.15 7.26 7.90
CA PRO A 174 4.62 5.96 7.50
C PRO A 174 5.70 4.89 7.25
N ALA A 175 6.80 5.24 6.59
CA ALA A 175 7.87 4.31 6.27
C ALA A 175 8.58 3.84 7.54
N ALA A 176 8.87 4.74 8.49
CA ALA A 176 9.49 4.38 9.77
C ALA A 176 8.70 3.28 10.48
N ARG A 177 7.37 3.41 10.54
CA ARG A 177 6.49 2.41 11.18
C ARG A 177 6.51 1.05 10.48
N ARG A 178 6.61 1.03 9.14
CA ARG A 178 6.64 -0.19 8.33
C ARG A 178 8.04 -0.80 8.18
N ALA A 179 9.08 -0.07 8.57
CA ALA A 179 10.47 -0.48 8.42
C ALA A 179 11.02 -1.22 9.66
N GLN A 180 10.23 -1.41 10.71
CA GLN A 180 10.69 -2.07 11.93
C GLN A 180 11.23 -3.48 11.66
N GLY A 181 12.51 -3.71 11.95
CA GLY A 181 13.17 -5.00 11.73
C GLY A 181 13.65 -5.25 10.30
N VAL A 182 13.56 -4.27 9.39
CA VAL A 182 14.09 -4.41 8.03
C VAL A 182 15.59 -4.73 8.07
N SER A 183 16.00 -5.68 7.22
CA SER A 183 17.40 -6.00 6.97
C SER A 183 17.81 -5.66 5.54
N ILE A 184 18.95 -5.00 5.40
CA ILE A 184 19.54 -4.60 4.13
C ILE A 184 20.88 -5.31 3.99
N ASP A 185 21.00 -6.14 2.96
CA ASP A 185 22.20 -6.88 2.63
C ASP A 185 22.65 -6.60 1.19
N TRP A 186 23.87 -7.01 0.86
CA TRP A 186 24.45 -6.89 -0.46
C TRP A 186 24.95 -8.26 -0.90
N VAL A 187 24.41 -8.74 -2.01
CA VAL A 187 24.83 -9.99 -2.63
C VAL A 187 25.62 -9.67 -3.89
N ASP A 188 26.80 -10.28 -4.01
CA ASP A 188 27.65 -10.26 -5.20
C ASP A 188 28.09 -11.71 -5.47
N ASP A 189 27.18 -12.48 -6.07
CA ASP A 189 27.40 -13.88 -6.41
C ASP A 189 27.08 -14.15 -7.89
N GLU A 190 27.24 -15.40 -8.33
CA GLU A 190 26.98 -15.83 -9.71
C GLU A 190 25.52 -15.63 -10.15
N ARG A 191 24.58 -15.43 -9.20
CA ARG A 191 23.15 -15.25 -9.47
C ARG A 191 22.77 -13.78 -9.63
N GLY A 192 23.64 -12.85 -9.22
CA GLY A 192 23.45 -11.43 -9.44
C GLY A 192 24.21 -10.57 -8.45
N ARG A 193 24.36 -9.29 -8.82
CA ARG A 193 24.92 -8.25 -7.98
C ARG A 193 23.83 -7.25 -7.61
N GLY A 194 23.56 -7.06 -6.33
CA GLY A 194 22.59 -6.06 -5.89
C GLY A 194 22.26 -6.09 -4.41
N LEU A 195 21.49 -5.07 -4.01
CA LEU A 195 20.92 -4.98 -2.68
C LEU A 195 19.80 -6.01 -2.51
N VAL A 196 19.85 -6.74 -1.40
CA VAL A 196 18.79 -7.63 -0.96
C VAL A 196 18.16 -7.01 0.29
N ILE A 197 16.88 -6.72 0.20
CA ILE A 197 16.13 -6.10 1.30
C ILE A 197 15.05 -7.09 1.73
N ASP A 198 15.05 -7.42 3.01
CA ASP A 198 13.99 -8.19 3.64
C ASP A 198 13.24 -7.32 4.63
N ASN A 199 11.91 -7.27 4.49
CA ASN A 199 11.03 -6.58 5.41
C ASN A 199 10.16 -7.63 6.11
N PRO A 200 10.40 -7.93 7.41
CA PRO A 200 9.66 -8.97 8.13
C PRO A 200 8.19 -8.62 8.35
N ASN A 201 7.80 -7.35 8.14
CA ASN A 201 6.42 -6.89 8.25
C ASN A 201 5.61 -7.14 6.97
N ALA A 202 6.26 -7.50 5.86
CA ALA A 202 5.58 -7.87 4.64
C ALA A 202 4.75 -9.15 4.84
N PRO A 203 3.55 -9.27 4.24
CA PRO A 203 2.82 -10.52 4.24
C PRO A 203 3.70 -11.66 3.73
N PRO A 204 3.67 -12.86 4.37
CA PRO A 204 4.46 -14.00 3.95
C PRO A 204 4.34 -14.24 2.45
N LYS A 205 5.46 -14.51 1.78
CA LYS A 205 5.48 -14.82 0.35
C LYS A 205 4.50 -15.96 0.05
N VAL A 206 3.88 -15.92 -1.13
CA VAL A 206 3.04 -17.02 -1.60
C VAL A 206 3.86 -18.31 -1.56
N GLN A 207 3.32 -19.31 -0.86
CA GLN A 207 4.02 -20.57 -0.68
C GLN A 207 3.63 -21.56 -1.79
N PRO A 208 4.57 -22.31 -2.36
CA PRO A 208 4.21 -23.44 -3.21
C PRO A 208 3.47 -24.49 -2.38
N LEU A 209 2.55 -25.20 -3.02
CA LEU A 209 1.83 -26.32 -2.41
C LEU A 209 1.65 -27.40 -3.46
N SER A 210 2.01 -28.64 -3.12
CA SER A 210 1.79 -29.75 -4.04
C SER A 210 0.29 -30.06 -4.17
N PRO A 211 -0.16 -30.66 -5.30
CA PRO A 211 -1.55 -31.11 -5.43
C PRO A 211 -1.99 -32.07 -4.31
N ALA A 212 -1.12 -32.97 -3.88
CA ALA A 212 -1.42 -33.94 -2.81
C ALA A 212 -1.67 -33.25 -1.46
N GLU A 213 -0.79 -32.33 -1.06
CA GLU A 213 -0.97 -31.55 0.18
C GLU A 213 -2.21 -30.64 0.11
N ALA A 214 -2.47 -30.05 -1.07
CA ALA A 214 -3.68 -29.26 -1.28
C ALA A 214 -4.94 -30.12 -1.09
N ASN A 215 -4.97 -31.32 -1.67
CA ASN A 215 -6.07 -32.28 -1.51
C ASN A 215 -6.28 -32.63 -0.03
N GLU A 216 -5.24 -33.05 0.68
CA GLU A 216 -5.31 -33.42 2.09
C GLU A 216 -5.86 -32.27 2.95
N ARG A 217 -5.36 -31.05 2.73
CA ARG A 217 -5.74 -29.89 3.53
C ARG A 217 -7.17 -29.41 3.26
N VAL A 218 -7.65 -29.54 2.02
CA VAL A 218 -9.04 -29.23 1.65
C VAL A 218 -9.98 -30.28 2.24
N VAL A 219 -9.65 -31.57 2.14
CA VAL A 219 -10.43 -32.66 2.76
C VAL A 219 -10.51 -32.49 4.28
N ALA A 220 -9.42 -32.04 4.91
CA ALA A 220 -9.40 -31.73 6.34
C ALA A 220 -10.14 -30.44 6.72
N GLY A 221 -10.65 -29.65 5.76
CA GLY A 221 -11.33 -28.38 6.01
C GLY A 221 -10.40 -27.25 6.47
N SER A 222 -9.09 -27.40 6.31
CA SER A 222 -8.06 -26.46 6.79
C SER A 222 -7.56 -25.49 5.71
N LEU A 223 -8.10 -25.59 4.49
CA LEU A 223 -7.69 -24.86 3.31
C LEU A 223 -8.89 -24.68 2.37
N THR A 224 -9.09 -23.45 1.90
CA THR A 224 -10.06 -23.16 0.82
C THR A 224 -9.33 -23.19 -0.51
N LEU A 225 -9.76 -24.09 -1.41
CA LEU A 225 -9.26 -24.15 -2.78
C LEU A 225 -10.00 -23.13 -3.66
N VAL A 226 -9.27 -22.42 -4.50
CA VAL A 226 -9.83 -21.43 -5.43
C VAL A 226 -9.35 -21.76 -6.84
N ASP A 227 -10.28 -22.16 -7.71
CA ASP A 227 -9.99 -22.43 -9.13
C ASP A 227 -10.14 -21.13 -9.93
N VAL A 228 -9.01 -20.65 -10.47
CA VAL A 228 -8.94 -19.38 -11.23
C VAL A 228 -9.04 -19.59 -12.73
N ARG A 229 -9.26 -20.82 -13.20
CA ARG A 229 -9.46 -21.09 -14.63
C ARG A 229 -10.84 -20.59 -15.06
N PRO A 230 -11.03 -20.16 -16.32
CA PRO A 230 -12.35 -19.85 -16.89
C PRO A 230 -13.34 -21.01 -16.76
N SER A 231 -14.64 -20.70 -16.81
CA SER A 231 -15.72 -21.70 -16.66
C SER A 231 -15.66 -22.83 -17.69
N GLU A 232 -15.25 -22.54 -18.92
CA GLU A 232 -15.16 -23.48 -20.03
C GLU A 232 -14.08 -24.53 -19.75
N GLU A 233 -12.94 -24.12 -19.20
CA GLU A 233 -11.86 -25.02 -18.79
C GLU A 233 -12.29 -25.93 -17.63
N ARG A 234 -13.05 -25.39 -16.66
CA ARG A 234 -13.55 -26.17 -15.52
C ARG A 234 -14.61 -27.19 -15.92
N GLN A 235 -15.35 -26.96 -17.00
CA GLN A 235 -16.30 -27.94 -17.55
C GLN A 235 -15.59 -29.14 -18.18
N ILE A 236 -14.37 -28.95 -18.71
CA ILE A 236 -13.56 -30.03 -19.30
C ILE A 236 -12.93 -30.90 -18.20
N ALA A 237 -12.35 -30.25 -17.19
CA ALA A 237 -11.73 -30.93 -16.07
C ALA A 237 -11.92 -30.13 -14.79
N SER A 238 -12.33 -30.81 -13.71
CA SER A 238 -12.54 -30.21 -12.41
C SER A 238 -12.07 -31.17 -11.33
N VAL A 239 -11.57 -30.61 -10.21
CA VAL A 239 -11.21 -31.41 -9.05
C VAL A 239 -12.47 -31.93 -8.36
N ASN A 240 -12.41 -33.16 -7.84
CA ASN A 240 -13.50 -33.76 -7.06
C ASN A 240 -13.51 -33.29 -5.60
N LEU A 241 -13.34 -31.98 -5.37
CA LEU A 241 -13.31 -31.35 -4.06
C LEU A 241 -14.14 -30.06 -4.06
N PRO A 242 -14.56 -29.55 -2.89
CA PRO A 242 -15.09 -28.20 -2.78
C PRO A 242 -14.05 -27.17 -3.19
N PHE A 243 -14.42 -26.25 -4.08
CA PHE A 243 -13.60 -25.09 -4.46
C PHE A 243 -14.47 -23.86 -4.70
N SER A 244 -13.86 -22.69 -4.54
CA SER A 244 -14.42 -21.39 -4.93
C SER A 244 -13.85 -20.95 -6.29
N THR A 245 -14.45 -19.93 -6.90
CA THR A 245 -13.94 -19.30 -8.13
C THR A 245 -13.78 -17.80 -7.94
N LEU A 246 -13.19 -17.11 -8.93
CA LEU A 246 -13.07 -15.65 -8.94
C LEU A 246 -14.13 -14.96 -9.81
N ASP A 247 -15.19 -15.67 -10.18
CA ASP A 247 -16.21 -15.16 -11.10
C ASP A 247 -17.33 -14.42 -10.35
N GLY A 248 -17.82 -13.33 -10.93
CA GLY A 248 -18.97 -12.59 -10.39
C GLY A 248 -18.77 -12.11 -8.95
N GLU A 249 -19.75 -12.37 -8.07
CA GLU A 249 -19.72 -11.94 -6.67
C GLU A 249 -18.76 -12.77 -5.79
N ALA A 250 -18.26 -13.91 -6.29
CA ALA A 250 -17.39 -14.80 -5.52
C ALA A 250 -16.05 -14.13 -5.18
N LEU A 251 -15.52 -13.29 -6.07
CA LEU A 251 -14.30 -12.51 -5.80
C LEU A 251 -14.49 -11.60 -4.58
N ALA A 252 -15.55 -10.80 -4.56
CA ALA A 252 -15.83 -9.88 -3.45
C ALA A 252 -16.01 -10.61 -2.12
N HIS A 253 -16.66 -11.78 -2.15
CA HIS A 253 -16.79 -12.63 -0.97
C HIS A 253 -15.43 -13.15 -0.48
N LEU A 254 -14.58 -13.65 -1.39
CA LEU A 254 -13.24 -14.13 -1.05
C LEU A 254 -12.36 -13.02 -0.49
N GLU A 255 -12.41 -11.82 -1.07
CA GLU A 255 -11.63 -10.67 -0.60
C GLU A 255 -12.06 -10.20 0.80
N ALA A 256 -13.33 -10.41 1.16
CA ALA A 256 -13.89 -10.09 2.47
C ALA A 256 -13.61 -11.15 3.56
N LEU A 257 -13.01 -12.29 3.21
CA LEU A 257 -12.68 -13.32 4.20
C LEU A 257 -11.65 -12.83 5.24
N PRO A 258 -11.63 -13.46 6.44
CA PRO A 258 -10.58 -13.22 7.43
C PRO A 258 -9.18 -13.40 6.82
N LYS A 259 -8.25 -12.48 7.11
CA LYS A 259 -6.90 -12.44 6.48
C LYS A 259 -5.96 -13.56 6.91
N ASP A 260 -6.35 -14.33 7.92
CA ASP A 260 -5.70 -15.57 8.38
C ASP A 260 -6.31 -16.83 7.72
N THR A 261 -7.34 -16.68 6.87
CA THR A 261 -7.91 -17.79 6.09
C THR A 261 -6.85 -18.35 5.14
N ALA A 262 -6.69 -19.67 5.15
CA ALA A 262 -5.78 -20.36 4.24
C ALA A 262 -6.41 -20.49 2.85
N LEU A 263 -5.80 -19.89 1.83
CA LEU A 263 -6.27 -19.91 0.46
C LEU A 263 -5.23 -20.57 -0.46
N ALA A 264 -5.64 -21.57 -1.24
CA ALA A 264 -4.80 -22.16 -2.29
C ALA A 264 -5.41 -21.89 -3.65
N PHE A 265 -4.59 -21.38 -4.59
CA PHE A 265 -5.03 -21.04 -5.93
C PHE A 265 -4.61 -22.13 -6.92
N LEU A 266 -5.56 -22.60 -7.72
CA LEU A 266 -5.39 -23.62 -8.75
C LEU A 266 -5.63 -22.99 -10.12
N CYS A 267 -4.72 -23.23 -11.06
CA CYS A 267 -4.99 -22.98 -12.48
C CYS A 267 -4.61 -24.20 -13.32
N HIS A 268 -4.33 -24.02 -14.62
CA HIS A 268 -3.96 -25.14 -15.48
C HIS A 268 -2.52 -25.65 -15.24
N HIS A 269 -1.54 -24.74 -15.10
CA HIS A 269 -0.11 -25.08 -14.91
C HIS A 269 0.61 -24.26 -13.82
N GLY A 270 -0.11 -23.58 -12.93
CA GLY A 270 0.48 -22.78 -11.84
C GLY A 270 0.75 -21.29 -12.13
N GLY A 271 0.73 -20.85 -13.39
CA GLY A 271 1.06 -19.45 -13.74
C GLY A 271 -0.03 -18.41 -13.40
N ARG A 272 -1.30 -18.67 -13.75
CA ARG A 272 -2.43 -17.77 -13.44
C ARG A 272 -2.73 -17.76 -11.93
N SER A 273 -2.63 -18.93 -11.30
CA SER A 273 -2.83 -19.09 -9.87
C SER A 273 -1.79 -18.35 -9.04
N ALA A 274 -0.52 -18.31 -9.46
CA ALA A 274 0.50 -17.50 -8.80
C ALA A 274 0.14 -16.00 -8.78
N ARG A 275 -0.38 -15.46 -9.89
CA ARG A 275 -0.82 -14.05 -9.95
C ARG A 275 -2.02 -13.78 -9.04
N ALA A 276 -2.99 -14.69 -9.02
CA ALA A 276 -4.15 -14.58 -8.12
C ALA A 276 -3.71 -14.66 -6.65
N ALA A 277 -2.82 -15.59 -6.31
CA ALA A 277 -2.24 -15.69 -4.97
C ALA A 277 -1.53 -14.40 -4.56
N GLU A 278 -0.74 -13.79 -5.45
CA GLU A 278 -0.07 -12.50 -5.18
C GLU A 278 -1.06 -11.35 -4.97
N HIS A 279 -2.18 -11.32 -5.69
CA HIS A 279 -3.26 -10.35 -5.46
C HIS A 279 -3.80 -10.47 -4.04
N PHE A 280 -4.16 -11.69 -3.60
CA PHE A 280 -4.67 -11.92 -2.25
C PHE A 280 -3.62 -11.66 -1.16
N ARG A 281 -2.34 -11.99 -1.40
CA ARG A 281 -1.25 -11.57 -0.52
C ARG A 281 -1.20 -10.04 -0.36
N GLY A 282 -1.37 -9.30 -1.47
CA GLY A 282 -1.45 -7.85 -1.48
C GLY A 282 -2.65 -7.26 -0.72
N LEU A 283 -3.73 -8.03 -0.56
CA LEU A 283 -4.89 -7.70 0.27
C LEU A 283 -4.67 -8.03 1.76
N GLY A 284 -3.47 -8.48 2.14
CA GLY A 284 -3.08 -8.77 3.51
C GLY A 284 -3.31 -10.22 3.95
N PHE A 285 -3.69 -11.13 3.06
CA PHE A 285 -3.81 -12.54 3.43
C PHE A 285 -2.42 -13.12 3.78
N SER A 286 -2.35 -13.81 4.93
CA SER A 286 -1.08 -14.31 5.50
C SER A 286 -0.78 -15.77 5.15
N ARG A 287 -1.80 -16.53 4.72
CA ARG A 287 -1.72 -17.97 4.45
C ARG A 287 -2.14 -18.26 3.01
N VAL A 288 -1.30 -17.84 2.07
CA VAL A 288 -1.61 -17.92 0.63
C VAL A 288 -0.70 -18.92 -0.07
N PHE A 289 -1.30 -19.81 -0.85
CA PHE A 289 -0.63 -20.92 -1.51
C PHE A 289 -0.89 -20.94 -3.02
N ASN A 290 0.10 -21.36 -3.80
CA ASN A 290 -0.05 -21.65 -5.23
C ASN A 290 0.07 -23.16 -5.45
N VAL A 291 -0.95 -23.79 -6.04
CA VAL A 291 -0.90 -25.22 -6.37
C VAL A 291 0.05 -25.44 -7.55
N GLU A 292 1.17 -26.09 -7.28
CA GLU A 292 2.22 -26.31 -8.27
C GLU A 292 1.77 -27.26 -9.38
N GLY A 293 2.12 -26.93 -10.62
CA GLY A 293 1.72 -27.72 -11.80
C GLY A 293 0.22 -27.67 -12.13
N GLY A 294 -0.59 -26.99 -11.32
CA GLY A 294 -2.02 -26.78 -11.57
C GLY A 294 -2.84 -28.07 -11.64
N ILE A 295 -3.96 -28.03 -12.35
CA ILE A 295 -4.84 -29.19 -12.50
C ILE A 295 -4.18 -30.32 -13.30
N ASP A 296 -3.25 -29.99 -14.19
CA ASP A 296 -2.54 -30.99 -14.97
C ASP A 296 -1.67 -31.91 -14.09
N ALA A 297 -0.98 -31.33 -13.09
CA ALA A 297 -0.31 -32.12 -12.05
C ALA A 297 -1.30 -32.81 -11.12
N TRP A 298 -2.41 -32.17 -10.78
CA TRP A 298 -3.47 -32.79 -9.98
C TRP A 298 -4.01 -34.09 -10.60
N SER A 299 -4.25 -34.10 -11.91
CA SER A 299 -4.69 -35.29 -12.65
C SER A 299 -3.68 -36.43 -12.58
N ARG A 300 -2.37 -36.13 -12.56
CA ARG A 300 -1.33 -37.17 -12.50
C ARG A 300 -1.13 -37.71 -11.09
N ASP A 301 -1.08 -36.80 -10.12
CA ASP A 301 -0.50 -37.07 -8.81
C ASP A 301 -1.56 -37.36 -7.74
N VAL A 302 -2.82 -36.98 -7.99
CA VAL A 302 -3.90 -37.08 -7.00
C VAL A 302 -5.11 -37.86 -7.52
N ASP A 303 -5.67 -37.47 -8.67
CA ASP A 303 -6.87 -38.10 -9.21
C ASP A 303 -6.80 -38.28 -10.73
N ALA A 304 -6.43 -39.49 -11.15
CA ALA A 304 -6.34 -39.88 -12.56
C ALA A 304 -7.68 -39.86 -13.32
N HIS A 305 -8.82 -39.69 -12.62
CA HIS A 305 -10.12 -39.51 -13.29
C HIS A 305 -10.35 -38.08 -13.76
N VAL A 306 -9.58 -37.10 -13.26
CA VAL A 306 -9.64 -35.72 -13.74
C VAL A 306 -9.01 -35.64 -15.13
N PRO A 307 -9.75 -35.29 -16.19
CA PRO A 307 -9.22 -35.28 -17.55
C PRO A 307 -8.06 -34.29 -17.71
N GLN A 308 -7.08 -34.66 -18.53
CA GLN A 308 -6.04 -33.74 -19.01
C GLN A 308 -6.48 -33.11 -20.33
N TYR A 309 -6.12 -31.85 -20.54
CA TYR A 309 -6.42 -31.09 -21.76
C TYR A 309 -5.35 -30.03 -22.02
#